data_AF-A0A497B0M7-F1
#
_entry.id   AF-A0A497B0M7-F1
#
_cell.length_a   1.000
_cell.length_b   1.000
_cell.length_c   1.000
_cell.angle_alpha   90.00
_cell.angle_beta   90.00
_cell.angle_gamma   90.00
#
_symmetry.space_group_name_H-M   'P 1'
#
loop_
_entity.id
_entity.type
_entity.pdbx_description
1 polymer ?
#
loop_
_entity_poly.entity_id
_entity_poly.type
_entity_poly.pdbx_seq_one_letter_code
_entity_poly.pdbx_strand_id
1 'polypeptide(L)'
;MRKLISLVRENFSGPATKRHIEHIAQFHRIQASPGYRQAAQYCLEKLQEAGVEARIHSYAANEEISYWTQQGFQEWDVSEAWCCLVEPEEARGKLADFRDNPFSLIQRSASFEGEAEVVLLEDGEELADYEGLNVEGKIVLTKGDVRRVHRLAVEKFGALGLLYDGMRSAPPVRERIDLPDARQYTSFWWGKGDKRCFGFVLTPRQGEKLRSRLKKGEKVVVRAKVNARFYDGAFEVVEAVIPGHTDEWVLLLAHLCHPAPSANDNASGAATILEIAITLKKLIEEGKLEVPKRGIRFLWVPEMTGTYAYLASNEGLIPKIGAGLNLDMVGQNQELCGSVLLVESPPAATPSFAPFVLEWLLEEIGVEAKAFSGVGGFPLFRYSPSPF
;
A
#
# COMPACT_ATOMS: atom_id res chain seq x y z
N MET A 1 -25.64 -18.57 -15.02
CA MET A 1 -24.76 -18.28 -13.86
C MET A 1 -23.89 -19.47 -13.44
N ARG A 2 -24.42 -20.59 -12.90
CA ARG A 2 -23.57 -21.70 -12.42
C ARG A 2 -22.57 -22.24 -13.44
N LYS A 3 -22.97 -22.35 -14.72
CA LYS A 3 -22.06 -22.70 -15.83
C LYS A 3 -20.89 -21.72 -15.98
N LEU A 4 -21.16 -20.41 -15.86
CA LEU A 4 -20.14 -19.36 -15.91
C LEU A 4 -19.19 -19.45 -14.71
N ILE A 5 -19.73 -19.66 -13.51
CA ILE A 5 -18.91 -19.85 -12.29
C ILE A 5 -17.98 -21.05 -12.45
N SER A 6 -18.49 -22.20 -12.92
CA SER A 6 -17.66 -23.40 -13.16
C SER A 6 -16.58 -23.12 -14.19
N LEU A 7 -16.95 -22.49 -15.32
CA LEU A 7 -16.01 -22.16 -16.39
C LEU A 7 -14.85 -21.28 -15.89
N VAL A 8 -15.16 -20.21 -15.13
CA VAL A 8 -14.13 -19.34 -14.57
C VAL A 8 -13.30 -20.09 -13.53
N ARG A 9 -13.91 -20.85 -12.63
CA ARG A 9 -13.21 -21.63 -11.59
C ARG A 9 -12.24 -22.66 -12.16
N GLU A 10 -12.59 -23.29 -13.28
CA GLU A 10 -11.75 -24.29 -13.96
C GLU A 10 -10.58 -23.68 -14.73
N ASN A 11 -10.66 -22.38 -15.09
CA ASN A 11 -9.68 -21.74 -15.98
C ASN A 11 -8.83 -20.65 -15.29
N PHE A 12 -9.31 -20.07 -14.19
CA PHE A 12 -8.53 -19.12 -13.40
C PHE A 12 -7.39 -19.84 -12.67
N SER A 13 -6.15 -19.35 -12.81
CA SER A 13 -4.98 -19.99 -12.21
C SER A 13 -4.52 -19.28 -10.94
N GLY A 14 -4.87 -19.85 -9.78
CA GLY A 14 -4.29 -19.44 -8.49
C GLY A 14 -2.75 -19.52 -8.46
N PRO A 15 -2.11 -20.60 -8.98
CA PRO A 15 -0.65 -20.67 -9.09
C PRO A 15 -0.04 -19.59 -10.00
N ALA A 16 -0.67 -19.24 -11.13
CA ALA A 16 -0.17 -18.14 -11.97
C ALA A 16 -0.31 -16.79 -11.25
N THR A 17 -1.46 -16.54 -10.61
CA THR A 17 -1.67 -15.37 -9.75
C THR A 17 -0.57 -15.25 -8.70
N LYS A 18 -0.23 -16.34 -8.01
CA LYS A 18 0.84 -16.35 -7.01
C LYS A 18 2.21 -15.96 -7.61
N ARG A 19 2.53 -16.42 -8.82
CA ARG A 19 3.77 -16.01 -9.50
C ARG A 19 3.77 -14.52 -9.85
N HIS A 20 2.63 -13.95 -10.23
CA HIS A 20 2.49 -12.51 -10.42
C HIS A 20 2.69 -11.75 -9.10
N ILE A 21 2.14 -12.23 -7.99
CA ILE A 21 2.37 -11.65 -6.64
C ILE A 21 3.87 -11.67 -6.32
N GLU A 22 4.52 -12.82 -6.46
CA GLU A 22 5.96 -12.99 -6.18
C GLU A 22 6.83 -12.05 -7.01
N HIS A 23 6.43 -11.73 -8.25
CA HIS A 23 7.16 -10.78 -9.11
C HIS A 23 6.89 -9.32 -8.72
N ILE A 24 5.62 -8.93 -8.59
CA ILE A 24 5.23 -7.55 -8.22
C ILE A 24 5.82 -7.17 -6.86
N ALA A 25 5.85 -8.12 -5.91
CA ALA A 25 6.40 -7.95 -4.58
C ALA A 25 7.91 -7.65 -4.55
N GLN A 26 8.65 -7.90 -5.63
CA GLN A 26 10.09 -7.60 -5.67
C GLN A 26 10.38 -6.10 -5.82
N PHE A 27 9.42 -5.34 -6.35
CA PHE A 27 9.59 -3.91 -6.58
C PHE A 27 9.27 -3.10 -5.32
N HIS A 28 10.08 -2.07 -5.03
CA HIS A 28 9.76 -1.08 -4.00
C HIS A 28 8.82 -0.02 -4.58
N ARG A 29 7.52 -0.32 -4.55
CA ARG A 29 6.45 0.33 -5.35
C ARG A 29 5.89 1.60 -4.70
N ILE A 30 6.70 2.52 -4.18
CA ILE A 30 6.15 3.77 -3.60
C ILE A 30 5.47 4.60 -4.69
N GLN A 31 4.35 5.28 -4.40
CA GLN A 31 3.66 6.09 -5.40
C GLN A 31 4.60 7.16 -5.98
N ALA A 32 4.59 7.31 -7.31
CA ALA A 32 5.58 8.11 -8.06
C ALA A 32 7.01 7.72 -7.65
N SER A 33 7.47 6.55 -8.13
CA SER A 33 8.84 6.07 -7.92
C SER A 33 9.28 5.14 -9.04
N PRO A 34 10.59 4.92 -9.21
CA PRO A 34 11.11 3.96 -10.20
C PRO A 34 10.58 2.53 -10.02
N GLY A 35 10.47 2.06 -8.77
CA GLY A 35 9.96 0.71 -8.49
C GLY A 35 8.47 0.56 -8.83
N TYR A 36 7.66 1.60 -8.61
CA TYR A 36 6.27 1.59 -9.04
C TYR A 36 6.15 1.51 -10.57
N ARG A 37 6.94 2.32 -11.29
CA ARG A 37 6.97 2.34 -12.75
C ARG A 37 7.36 0.98 -13.33
N GLN A 38 8.34 0.30 -12.73
CA GLN A 38 8.72 -1.07 -13.11
C GLN A 38 7.57 -2.07 -12.92
N ALA A 39 6.84 -1.98 -11.80
CA ALA A 39 5.68 -2.83 -11.57
C ALA A 39 4.55 -2.55 -12.59
N ALA A 40 4.32 -1.28 -12.94
CA ALA A 40 3.33 -0.89 -13.94
C ALA A 40 3.69 -1.45 -15.33
N GLN A 41 4.96 -1.35 -15.70
CA GLN A 41 5.48 -1.90 -16.95
C GLN A 41 5.35 -3.43 -17.00
N TYR A 42 5.63 -4.13 -15.90
CA TYR A 42 5.41 -5.57 -15.80
C TYR A 42 3.94 -5.95 -16.05
N CYS A 43 2.99 -5.26 -15.41
CA CYS A 43 1.56 -5.51 -15.63
C CYS A 43 1.19 -5.29 -17.11
N LEU A 44 1.64 -4.20 -17.71
CA LEU A 44 1.41 -3.90 -19.13
C LEU A 44 1.93 -5.02 -20.04
N GLU A 45 3.17 -5.46 -19.83
CA GLU A 45 3.79 -6.52 -20.62
C GLU A 45 2.99 -7.83 -20.54
N LYS A 46 2.57 -8.24 -19.34
CA LYS A 46 1.80 -9.48 -19.15
C LYS A 46 0.41 -9.42 -19.78
N LEU A 47 -0.23 -8.25 -19.75
CA LEU A 47 -1.49 -8.03 -20.44
C LEU A 47 -1.33 -8.13 -21.97
N GLN A 48 -0.30 -7.47 -22.51
CA GLN A 48 -0.03 -7.47 -23.96
C GLN A 48 0.42 -8.84 -24.47
N GLU A 49 1.24 -9.58 -23.72
CA GLU A 49 1.61 -10.98 -24.01
C GLU A 49 0.37 -11.88 -24.12
N ALA A 50 -0.67 -11.62 -23.32
CA ALA A 50 -1.94 -12.32 -23.34
C ALA A 50 -2.95 -11.75 -24.36
N GLY A 51 -2.55 -10.78 -25.17
CA GLY A 51 -3.41 -10.14 -26.19
C GLY A 51 -4.48 -9.21 -25.62
N VAL A 52 -4.44 -8.86 -24.33
CA VAL A 52 -5.37 -7.90 -23.72
C VAL A 52 -5.02 -6.49 -24.20
N GLU A 53 -6.03 -5.72 -24.63
CA GLU A 53 -5.84 -4.31 -24.98
C GLU A 53 -5.48 -3.52 -23.71
N ALA A 54 -4.25 -3.03 -23.64
CA ALA A 54 -3.73 -2.34 -22.46
C ALA A 54 -2.74 -1.23 -22.81
N ARG A 55 -2.70 -0.20 -21.96
CA ARG A 55 -1.78 0.95 -22.06
C ARG A 55 -1.48 1.55 -20.70
N ILE A 56 -0.40 2.31 -20.60
CA ILE A 56 -0.08 3.14 -19.43
C ILE A 56 -0.47 4.58 -19.73
N HIS A 57 -1.16 5.20 -18.78
CA HIS A 57 -1.35 6.65 -18.70
C HIS A 57 -0.31 7.23 -17.75
N SER A 58 0.43 8.23 -18.19
CA SER A 58 1.41 8.95 -17.36
C SER A 58 0.85 10.32 -16.97
N TYR A 59 0.80 10.55 -15.67
CA TYR A 59 0.35 11.81 -15.07
C TYR A 59 1.53 12.50 -14.41
N ALA A 60 1.58 13.82 -14.47
CA ALA A 60 2.65 14.57 -13.83
C ALA A 60 2.66 14.31 -12.30
N ALA A 61 3.85 14.26 -11.71
CA ALA A 61 4.08 14.17 -10.26
C ALA A 61 4.86 15.41 -9.83
N ASN A 62 4.14 16.49 -9.50
CA ASN A 62 4.70 17.73 -8.97
C ASN A 62 3.69 18.41 -8.02
N GLU A 63 4.11 19.45 -7.32
CA GLU A 63 3.32 20.15 -6.31
C GLU A 63 2.38 21.23 -6.88
N GLU A 64 2.44 21.52 -8.18
CA GLU A 64 1.65 22.60 -8.82
C GLU A 64 0.33 22.09 -9.42
N ILE A 65 0.23 20.79 -9.67
CA ILE A 65 -0.97 20.19 -10.25
C ILE A 65 -1.94 19.72 -9.18
N SER A 66 -3.21 19.65 -9.57
CA SER A 66 -4.26 18.98 -8.80
C SER A 66 -5.22 18.26 -9.73
N TYR A 67 -5.68 17.09 -9.31
CA TYR A 67 -6.77 16.37 -9.95
C TYR A 67 -8.00 16.44 -9.05
N TRP A 68 -8.94 17.32 -9.42
CA TRP A 68 -10.00 17.81 -8.52
C TRP A 68 -9.42 18.32 -7.19
N THR A 69 -9.77 17.68 -6.07
CA THR A 69 -9.30 18.05 -4.73
C THR A 69 -8.00 17.35 -4.32
N GLN A 70 -7.50 16.41 -5.12
CA GLN A 70 -6.26 15.70 -4.84
C GLN A 70 -5.06 16.55 -5.30
N GLN A 71 -4.29 17.03 -4.34
CA GLN A 71 -3.04 17.74 -4.61
C GLN A 71 -1.96 16.78 -5.11
N GLY A 72 -1.15 17.25 -6.06
CA GLY A 72 0.02 16.54 -6.54
C GLY A 72 1.19 16.58 -5.55
N PHE A 73 2.17 15.72 -5.79
CA PHE A 73 3.40 15.60 -5.02
C PHE A 73 4.56 15.20 -5.95
N GLN A 74 5.80 15.47 -5.54
CA GLN A 74 6.99 15.12 -6.33
C GLN A 74 7.27 13.62 -6.32
N GLU A 75 7.84 13.12 -7.42
CA GLU A 75 8.40 11.78 -7.50
C GLU A 75 9.55 11.61 -6.49
N TRP A 76 9.64 10.43 -5.88
CA TRP A 76 10.65 10.11 -4.86
C TRP A 76 11.46 8.88 -5.24
N ASP A 77 12.78 8.99 -5.07
CA ASP A 77 13.74 7.94 -5.38
C ASP A 77 14.79 7.86 -4.27
N VAL A 78 15.16 6.64 -3.89
CA VAL A 78 16.15 6.34 -2.85
C VAL A 78 17.05 5.21 -3.32
N SER A 79 18.36 5.42 -3.23
CA SER A 79 19.36 4.43 -3.64
C SER A 79 20.07 3.77 -2.46
N GLU A 80 20.15 4.45 -1.33
CA GLU A 80 20.85 3.97 -0.13
C GLU A 80 20.25 4.62 1.12
N ALA A 81 20.02 3.84 2.17
CA ALA A 81 19.80 4.41 3.49
C ALA A 81 20.16 3.43 4.61
N TRP A 82 20.83 3.90 5.66
CA TRP A 82 21.16 3.11 6.85
C TRP A 82 21.35 4.01 8.08
N CYS A 83 21.16 3.43 9.26
CA CYS A 83 21.34 4.08 10.56
C CYS A 83 22.02 3.11 11.52
N CYS A 84 23.06 3.59 12.20
CA CYS A 84 23.86 2.83 13.17
C CYS A 84 23.95 3.58 14.49
N LEU A 85 23.84 2.86 15.60
CA LEU A 85 24.17 3.37 16.92
C LEU A 85 25.70 3.47 17.03
N VAL A 86 26.21 4.63 17.45
CA VAL A 86 27.64 4.92 17.64
C VAL A 86 27.99 5.06 19.12
N GLU A 87 27.19 5.82 19.87
CA GLU A 87 27.29 5.89 21.32
C GLU A 87 26.01 5.37 21.98
N PRO A 88 26.12 4.63 23.10
CA PRO A 88 27.37 4.27 23.78
C PRO A 88 28.13 3.12 23.08
N GLU A 89 29.45 3.07 23.23
CA GLU A 89 30.35 2.21 22.43
C GLU A 89 30.05 0.72 22.59
N GLU A 90 29.70 0.27 23.80
CA GLU A 90 29.35 -1.12 24.08
C GLU A 90 28.03 -1.58 23.43
N ALA A 91 27.21 -0.62 22.97
CA ALA A 91 25.95 -0.87 22.29
C ALA A 91 26.05 -0.72 20.77
N ARG A 92 27.23 -0.35 20.25
CA ARG A 92 27.43 -0.01 18.85
C ARG A 92 26.90 -1.11 17.92
N GLY A 93 26.13 -0.71 16.92
CA GLY A 93 25.51 -1.67 16.02
C GLY A 93 24.53 -1.07 15.03
N LYS A 94 24.11 -1.88 14.06
CA LYS A 94 23.15 -1.47 13.03
C LYS A 94 21.73 -1.41 13.60
N LEU A 95 21.05 -0.30 13.36
CA LEU A 95 19.65 -0.10 13.77
C LEU A 95 18.70 -0.34 12.60
N ALA A 96 19.02 0.23 11.44
CA ALA A 96 18.20 0.19 10.23
C ALA A 96 19.08 0.16 8.97
N ASP A 97 18.60 -0.53 7.94
CA ASP A 97 19.27 -0.67 6.65
C ASP A 97 18.22 -0.93 5.57
N PHE A 98 18.08 0.01 4.65
CA PHE A 98 17.09 -0.04 3.58
C PHE A 98 17.31 -1.22 2.63
N ARG A 99 18.58 -1.62 2.44
CA ARG A 99 18.91 -2.78 1.62
C ARG A 99 18.42 -4.08 2.25
N ASP A 100 18.49 -4.20 3.56
CA ASP A 100 18.02 -5.39 4.28
C ASP A 100 16.49 -5.41 4.37
N ASN A 101 15.90 -4.24 4.66
CA ASN A 101 14.45 -4.11 4.82
C ASN A 101 14.00 -2.69 4.44
N PRO A 102 13.25 -2.52 3.33
CA PRO A 102 12.76 -1.22 2.90
C PRO A 102 11.87 -0.49 3.91
N PHE A 103 11.21 -1.22 4.82
CA PHE A 103 10.42 -0.64 5.90
C PHE A 103 11.27 0.04 6.97
N SER A 104 12.59 -0.14 6.97
CA SER A 104 13.49 0.48 7.94
C SER A 104 13.69 1.98 7.71
N LEU A 105 13.27 2.50 6.56
CA LEU A 105 13.23 3.92 6.25
C LEU A 105 11.78 4.42 6.36
N ILE A 106 11.56 5.61 6.92
CA ILE A 106 10.29 6.30 6.75
C ILE A 106 10.22 6.74 5.28
N GLN A 107 9.26 6.21 4.53
CA GLN A 107 9.17 6.46 3.09
C GLN A 107 9.05 7.96 2.81
N ARG A 108 9.60 8.41 1.68
CA ARG A 108 9.73 9.83 1.36
C ARG A 108 10.60 10.59 2.36
N SER A 109 11.66 9.96 2.87
CA SER A 109 12.72 10.66 3.60
C SER A 109 13.56 11.55 2.68
N ALA A 110 13.98 12.70 3.18
CA ALA A 110 15.00 13.55 2.54
C ALA A 110 16.41 12.96 2.69
N SER A 111 17.35 13.42 1.85
CA SER A 111 18.76 13.07 1.99
C SER A 111 19.36 13.59 3.29
N PHE A 112 20.27 12.82 3.87
CA PHE A 112 21.01 13.17 5.07
C PHE A 112 22.31 12.37 5.15
N GLU A 113 23.39 12.95 5.66
CA GLU A 113 24.58 12.21 6.05
C GLU A 113 25.23 12.89 7.25
N GLY A 114 25.40 12.15 8.35
CA GLY A 114 26.03 12.70 9.54
C GLY A 114 25.78 11.89 10.81
N GLU A 115 26.27 12.45 11.91
CA GLU A 115 26.04 11.95 13.27
C GLU A 115 25.22 12.98 14.05
N ALA A 116 24.28 12.50 14.86
CA ALA A 116 23.49 13.36 15.73
C ALA A 116 23.09 12.62 17.01
N GLU A 117 22.96 13.39 18.09
CA GLU A 117 22.43 12.90 19.36
C GLU A 117 20.95 12.57 19.22
N VAL A 118 20.52 11.49 19.88
CA VAL A 118 19.11 11.10 19.96
C VAL A 118 18.51 11.65 21.23
N VAL A 119 17.33 12.27 21.11
CA VAL A 119 16.53 12.74 22.23
C VAL A 119 15.23 11.96 22.30
N LEU A 120 14.77 11.66 23.52
CA LEU A 120 13.55 10.91 23.74
C LEU A 120 12.34 11.83 23.80
N LEU A 121 11.36 11.58 22.94
CA LEU A 121 9.98 11.96 23.17
C LEU A 121 9.16 10.65 23.23
N GLU A 122 8.26 10.51 24.20
CA GLU A 122 7.43 9.30 24.22
C GLU A 122 6.52 9.29 22.98
N ASP A 123 5.44 10.05 23.05
CA ASP A 123 4.58 10.28 21.90
C ASP A 123 5.03 11.56 21.17
N GLY A 124 5.31 12.65 21.91
CA GLY A 124 5.84 13.90 21.34
C GLY A 124 4.81 14.65 20.50
N GLU A 125 3.54 14.42 20.77
CA GLU A 125 2.41 14.93 20.00
C GLU A 125 1.88 16.26 20.57
N GLU A 126 2.27 16.61 21.80
CA GLU A 126 1.82 17.81 22.49
C GLU A 126 2.94 18.83 22.66
N LEU A 127 2.60 20.12 22.67
CA LEU A 127 3.59 21.18 22.87
C LEU A 127 4.30 21.09 24.22
N ALA A 128 3.58 20.62 25.24
CA ALA A 128 4.11 20.45 26.59
C ALA A 128 5.25 19.40 26.64
N ASP A 129 5.26 18.43 25.72
CA ASP A 129 6.31 17.39 25.67
C ASP A 129 7.70 17.99 25.35
N TYR A 130 7.74 19.20 24.78
CA TYR A 130 8.97 19.89 24.36
C TYR A 130 9.45 20.91 25.40
N GLU A 131 8.69 21.15 26.47
CA GLU A 131 9.06 22.12 27.50
C GLU A 131 10.34 21.70 28.24
N GLY A 132 11.36 22.57 28.22
CA GLY A 132 12.65 22.29 28.85
C GLY A 132 13.52 21.26 28.09
N LEU A 133 13.08 20.77 26.94
CA LEU A 133 13.80 19.79 26.13
C LEU A 133 14.44 20.46 24.90
N ASN A 134 15.77 20.38 24.79
CA ASN A 134 16.46 20.85 23.59
C ASN A 134 16.50 19.73 22.53
N VAL A 135 15.71 19.89 21.47
CA VAL A 135 15.66 18.98 20.32
C VAL A 135 16.34 19.54 19.06
N GLU A 136 16.79 20.80 19.09
CA GLU A 136 17.41 21.47 17.94
C GLU A 136 18.71 20.75 17.54
N GLY A 137 18.85 20.42 16.26
CA GLY A 137 20.03 19.70 15.76
C GLY A 137 20.13 18.23 16.20
N LYS A 138 19.08 17.68 16.84
CA LYS A 138 19.03 16.29 17.33
C LYS A 138 18.06 15.44 16.51
N ILE A 139 18.12 14.13 16.71
CA ILE A 139 17.16 13.17 16.15
C ILE A 139 16.19 12.74 17.25
N VAL A 140 14.90 12.77 16.96
CA VAL A 140 13.86 12.42 17.94
C VAL A 140 13.50 10.95 17.85
N LEU A 141 13.66 10.20 18.94
CA LEU A 141 13.05 8.87 19.10
C LEU A 141 11.61 9.04 19.60
N THR A 142 10.63 8.48 18.90
CA THR A 142 9.19 8.57 19.24
C THR A 142 8.41 7.33 18.78
N LYS A 143 7.30 7.04 19.47
CA LYS A 143 6.27 6.07 19.02
C LYS A 143 4.94 6.74 18.60
N GLY A 144 4.87 8.08 18.66
CA GLY A 144 3.67 8.85 18.32
C GLY A 144 3.46 9.04 16.83
N ASP A 145 2.41 9.78 16.47
CA ASP A 145 2.04 10.11 15.10
C ASP A 145 3.16 10.91 14.41
N VAL A 146 3.80 10.28 13.42
CA VAL A 146 4.97 10.83 12.73
C VAL A 146 4.69 12.18 12.08
N ARG A 147 3.47 12.42 11.57
CA ARG A 147 3.09 13.70 10.96
C ARG A 147 3.01 14.80 12.01
N ARG A 148 2.40 14.52 13.16
CA ARG A 148 2.30 15.45 14.27
C ARG A 148 3.66 15.75 14.88
N VAL A 149 4.46 14.72 15.15
CA VAL A 149 5.81 14.88 15.70
C VAL A 149 6.71 15.64 14.74
N HIS A 150 6.62 15.38 13.42
CA HIS A 150 7.36 16.17 12.42
C HIS A 150 7.05 17.67 12.53
N ARG A 151 5.77 18.06 12.51
CA ARG A 151 5.37 19.49 12.63
C ARG A 151 5.91 20.16 13.89
N LEU A 152 5.95 19.43 15.00
CA LEU A 152 6.45 19.98 16.26
C LEU A 152 7.98 19.91 16.31
N ALA A 153 8.57 18.72 16.33
CA ALA A 153 9.99 18.53 16.53
C ALA A 153 10.84 19.16 15.42
N VAL A 154 10.49 18.93 14.14
CA VAL A 154 11.34 19.32 12.99
C VAL A 154 11.05 20.75 12.54
N GLU A 155 9.77 21.09 12.32
CA GLU A 155 9.41 22.40 11.78
C GLU A 155 9.50 23.48 12.84
N LYS A 156 8.93 23.25 14.04
CA LYS A 156 8.86 24.25 15.10
C LYS A 156 10.12 24.30 15.97
N PHE A 157 10.69 23.15 16.34
CA PHE A 157 11.80 23.06 17.30
C PHE A 157 13.15 22.66 16.71
N GLY A 158 13.25 22.46 15.39
CA GLY A 158 14.54 22.35 14.70
C GLY A 158 15.26 21.00 14.80
N ALA A 159 14.57 19.90 15.12
CA ALA A 159 15.12 18.55 15.02
C ALA A 159 15.50 18.22 13.57
N LEU A 160 16.53 17.38 13.40
CA LEU A 160 17.06 16.97 12.09
C LEU A 160 16.24 15.87 11.42
N GLY A 161 15.63 14.99 12.22
CA GLY A 161 14.92 13.82 11.73
C GLY A 161 14.34 12.97 12.86
N LEU A 162 13.75 11.84 12.49
CA LEU A 162 12.97 10.98 13.40
C LEU A 162 13.48 9.53 13.41
N LEU A 163 13.50 8.91 14.60
CA LEU A 163 13.52 7.46 14.80
C LEU A 163 12.15 7.05 15.31
N TYR A 164 11.38 6.35 14.48
CA TYR A 164 10.05 5.90 14.84
C TYR A 164 10.08 4.43 15.27
N ASP A 165 9.60 4.13 16.48
CA ASP A 165 9.52 2.75 17.02
C ASP A 165 8.08 2.32 17.36
N GLY A 166 7.09 3.05 16.83
CA GLY A 166 5.68 2.72 16.99
C GLY A 166 5.27 1.49 16.18
N MET A 167 4.19 0.86 16.65
CA MET A 167 3.51 -0.24 15.99
C MET A 167 2.02 -0.05 16.27
N ARG A 168 1.18 -0.06 15.23
CA ARG A 168 -0.25 0.15 15.41
C ARG A 168 -0.84 -0.96 16.27
N SER A 169 -1.34 -0.63 17.46
CA SER A 169 -2.22 -1.52 18.23
C SER A 169 -3.59 -1.60 17.55
N ALA A 170 -4.19 -2.78 17.60
CA ALA A 170 -5.54 -3.06 17.16
C ALA A 170 -6.22 -4.02 18.15
N PRO A 171 -6.63 -3.54 19.34
CA PRO A 171 -7.28 -4.40 20.32
C PRO A 171 -8.61 -4.96 19.77
N PRO A 172 -8.97 -6.23 20.09
CA PRO A 172 -8.23 -7.18 20.91
C PRO A 172 -7.21 -8.03 20.11
N VAL A 173 -6.97 -7.73 18.83
CA VAL A 173 -6.18 -8.55 17.90
C VAL A 173 -4.69 -8.47 18.17
N ARG A 174 -4.18 -7.26 18.44
CA ARG A 174 -2.75 -7.01 18.57
C ARG A 174 -2.46 -5.79 19.43
N GLU A 175 -1.48 -5.93 20.31
CA GLU A 175 -0.76 -4.83 20.95
C GLU A 175 0.62 -4.58 20.31
N ARG A 176 1.20 -3.40 20.55
CA ARG A 176 2.50 -3.01 19.98
C ARG A 176 3.59 -4.07 20.16
N ILE A 177 3.64 -4.76 21.30
CA ILE A 177 4.74 -5.68 21.63
C ILE A 177 4.53 -7.11 21.13
N ASP A 178 3.37 -7.43 20.55
CA ASP A 178 3.11 -8.76 19.99
C ASP A 178 3.96 -9.05 18.74
N LEU A 179 4.42 -7.98 18.06
CA LEU A 179 5.35 -8.04 16.93
C LEU A 179 6.63 -7.24 17.23
N PRO A 180 7.43 -7.68 18.23
CA PRO A 180 8.52 -6.88 18.80
C PRO A 180 9.68 -6.64 17.84
N ASP A 181 9.79 -7.46 16.79
CA ASP A 181 10.85 -7.44 15.78
C ASP A 181 10.35 -7.05 14.38
N ALA A 182 9.07 -6.66 14.26
CA ALA A 182 8.51 -6.11 13.03
C ALA A 182 8.72 -4.60 12.95
N ARG A 183 8.62 -4.04 11.74
CA ARG A 183 8.64 -2.60 11.47
C ARG A 183 7.31 -2.18 10.88
N GLN A 184 6.75 -1.09 11.40
CA GLN A 184 5.50 -0.52 10.91
C GLN A 184 5.75 0.25 9.61
N TYR A 185 4.94 -0.01 8.59
CA TYR A 185 4.92 0.84 7.40
C TYR A 185 4.63 2.29 7.80
N THR A 186 5.53 3.19 7.44
CA THR A 186 5.48 4.60 7.81
C THR A 186 6.01 5.44 6.66
N SER A 187 5.33 6.53 6.35
CA SER A 187 5.70 7.45 5.27
C SER A 187 5.46 8.88 5.69
N PHE A 188 6.34 9.78 5.26
CA PHE A 188 6.00 11.19 5.17
C PHE A 188 5.09 11.44 3.97
N TRP A 189 4.23 12.44 4.06
CA TRP A 189 3.35 12.89 2.99
C TRP A 189 3.48 14.41 2.90
N TRP A 190 4.45 14.85 2.09
CA TRP A 190 4.82 16.25 1.96
C TRP A 190 3.78 17.03 1.14
N GLY A 191 3.34 18.15 1.69
CA GLY A 191 2.70 19.22 0.96
C GLY A 191 3.70 20.27 0.47
N LYS A 192 3.21 21.17 -0.38
CA LYS A 192 3.99 22.30 -0.90
C LYS A 192 4.49 23.18 0.25
N GLY A 193 5.81 23.33 0.33
CA GLY A 193 6.48 24.16 1.35
C GLY A 193 6.76 23.49 2.68
N ASP A 194 6.38 22.21 2.87
CA ASP A 194 6.70 21.46 4.09
C ASP A 194 8.22 21.33 4.26
N LYS A 195 8.70 21.43 5.50
CA LYS A 195 10.14 21.25 5.79
C LYS A 195 10.46 19.75 5.83
N ARG A 196 10.97 19.23 4.72
CA ARG A 196 11.33 17.81 4.60
C ARG A 196 12.45 17.42 5.57
N CYS A 197 12.36 16.21 6.12
CA CYS A 197 13.41 15.60 6.94
C CYS A 197 13.61 14.13 6.57
N PHE A 198 14.59 13.49 7.21
CA PHE A 198 14.77 12.04 7.13
C PHE A 198 14.19 11.34 8.37
N GLY A 199 13.96 10.04 8.26
CA GLY A 199 13.73 9.23 9.44
C GLY A 199 13.78 7.75 9.17
N PHE A 200 14.01 6.98 10.23
CA PHE A 200 14.09 5.52 10.18
C PHE A 200 13.01 4.90 11.06
N VAL A 201 12.59 3.70 10.69
CA VAL A 201 11.69 2.87 11.49
C VAL A 201 12.51 1.79 12.20
N LEU A 202 12.41 1.77 13.52
CA LEU A 202 12.98 0.76 14.40
C LEU A 202 11.93 -0.27 14.77
N THR A 203 12.36 -1.46 15.17
CA THR A 203 11.43 -2.42 15.79
C THR A 203 11.06 -1.95 17.20
N PRO A 204 9.88 -2.32 17.73
CA PRO A 204 9.53 -2.01 19.12
C PRO A 204 10.61 -2.42 20.12
N ARG A 205 11.25 -3.59 19.92
CA ARG A 205 12.36 -4.05 20.78
C ARG A 205 13.58 -3.15 20.70
N GLN A 206 13.96 -2.68 19.51
CA GLN A 206 15.08 -1.74 19.35
C GLN A 206 14.74 -0.40 20.02
N GLY A 207 13.52 0.09 19.82
CA GLY A 207 13.02 1.30 20.45
C GLY A 207 13.04 1.25 21.97
N GLU A 208 12.53 0.19 22.59
CA GLU A 208 12.58 0.01 24.06
C GLU A 208 14.02 -0.02 24.60
N LYS A 209 14.96 -0.62 23.87
CA LYS A 209 16.38 -0.63 24.26
C LYS A 209 16.95 0.79 24.28
N LEU A 210 16.72 1.58 23.23
CA LEU A 210 17.19 2.97 23.17
C LEU A 210 16.51 3.85 24.22
N ARG A 211 15.19 3.70 24.37
CA ARG A 211 14.36 4.39 25.36
C ARG A 211 14.85 4.13 26.79
N SER A 212 15.19 2.89 27.12
CA SER A 212 15.75 2.53 28.43
C SER A 212 17.08 3.23 28.71
N ARG A 213 17.97 3.34 27.72
CA ARG A 213 19.25 4.04 27.84
C ARG A 213 19.07 5.54 28.03
N LEU A 214 18.24 6.17 27.20
CA LEU A 214 17.92 7.59 27.28
C LEU A 214 17.32 7.96 28.65
N LYS A 215 16.43 7.13 29.19
CA LYS A 215 15.85 7.33 30.54
C LYS A 215 16.87 7.21 31.67
N LYS A 216 17.99 6.52 31.47
CA LYS A 216 19.11 6.46 32.43
C LYS A 216 20.05 7.66 32.33
N GLY A 217 19.81 8.57 31.38
CA GLY A 217 20.70 9.70 31.10
C GLY A 217 21.94 9.31 30.29
N GLU A 218 21.95 8.14 29.65
CA GLU A 218 23.04 7.75 28.76
C GLU A 218 22.98 8.60 27.48
N LYS A 219 24.15 9.04 27.01
CA LYS A 219 24.29 9.71 25.72
C LYS A 219 24.12 8.69 24.59
N VAL A 220 23.16 8.95 23.71
CA VAL A 220 22.87 8.12 22.54
C VAL A 220 23.18 8.94 21.29
N VAL A 221 24.09 8.45 20.45
CA VAL A 221 24.46 9.09 19.18
C VAL A 221 24.30 8.08 18.07
N VAL A 222 23.64 8.49 16.98
CA VAL A 222 23.52 7.66 15.78
C VAL A 222 24.25 8.30 14.60
N ARG A 223 24.81 7.45 13.74
CA ARG A 223 25.28 7.81 12.41
C ARG A 223 24.27 7.34 11.39
N ALA A 224 23.81 8.24 10.54
CA ALA A 224 22.83 7.94 9.52
C ALA A 224 23.28 8.44 8.15
N LYS A 225 22.86 7.71 7.12
CA LYS A 225 22.96 8.12 5.72
C LYS A 225 21.64 7.82 5.03
N VAL A 226 21.15 8.76 4.24
CA VAL A 226 20.03 8.63 3.30
C VAL A 226 20.44 9.34 2.02
N ASN A 227 20.50 8.58 0.93
CA ASN A 227 20.69 9.11 -0.41
C ASN A 227 19.36 8.99 -1.17
N ALA A 228 18.59 10.06 -1.11
CA ALA A 228 17.25 10.16 -1.69
C ALA A 228 17.02 11.53 -2.33
N ARG A 229 16.16 11.57 -3.34
CA ARG A 229 15.84 12.80 -4.07
C ARG A 229 14.36 12.92 -4.33
N PHE A 230 13.93 14.16 -4.46
CA PHE A 230 12.62 14.55 -4.94
C PHE A 230 12.78 15.34 -6.23
N TYR A 231 11.93 15.07 -7.20
CA TYR A 231 11.95 15.79 -8.47
C TYR A 231 10.56 15.78 -9.10
N ASP A 232 10.31 16.76 -9.95
CA ASP A 232 9.11 16.76 -10.77
C ASP A 232 9.22 15.61 -11.77
N GLY A 233 8.30 14.66 -11.66
CA GLY A 233 8.35 13.40 -12.39
C GLY A 233 6.96 13.02 -12.90
N ALA A 234 6.68 11.72 -12.86
CA ALA A 234 5.38 11.20 -13.26
C ALA A 234 4.96 9.99 -12.40
N PHE A 235 3.68 9.70 -12.40
CA PHE A 235 3.14 8.44 -11.92
C PHE A 235 2.24 7.80 -12.98
N GLU A 236 2.20 6.46 -12.95
CA GLU A 236 1.58 5.66 -13.99
C GLU A 236 0.26 5.04 -13.52
N VAL A 237 -0.74 5.03 -14.39
CA VAL A 237 -1.95 4.21 -14.26
C VAL A 237 -1.96 3.22 -15.41
N VAL A 238 -1.92 1.93 -15.10
CA VAL A 238 -2.12 0.89 -16.12
C VAL A 238 -3.62 0.74 -16.35
N GLU A 239 -4.03 0.81 -17.61
CA GLU A 239 -5.39 0.54 -18.05
C GLU A 239 -5.40 -0.68 -18.95
N ALA A 240 -6.36 -1.57 -18.73
CA ALA A 240 -6.70 -2.63 -19.68
C ALA A 240 -8.20 -2.68 -19.92
N VAL A 241 -8.62 -3.14 -21.11
CA VAL A 241 -10.02 -3.24 -21.48
C VAL A 241 -10.34 -4.60 -22.13
N ILE A 242 -11.51 -5.13 -21.76
CA ILE A 242 -12.22 -6.16 -22.51
C ILE A 242 -13.50 -5.49 -23.02
N PRO A 243 -13.58 -5.14 -24.32
CA PRO A 243 -14.75 -4.47 -24.87
C PRO A 243 -16.03 -5.31 -24.73
N GLY A 244 -17.15 -4.62 -24.54
CA GLY A 244 -18.48 -5.23 -24.59
C GLY A 244 -19.26 -4.81 -25.83
N HIS A 245 -20.54 -5.19 -25.87
CA HIS A 245 -21.46 -4.77 -26.93
C HIS A 245 -22.00 -3.34 -26.79
N THR A 246 -21.93 -2.76 -25.59
CA THR A 246 -22.31 -1.36 -25.30
C THR A 246 -21.08 -0.53 -24.93
N ASP A 247 -21.28 0.78 -24.78
CA ASP A 247 -20.26 1.71 -24.26
C ASP A 247 -20.27 1.84 -22.72
N GLU A 248 -21.05 1.01 -22.03
CA GLU A 248 -21.08 0.92 -20.57
C GLU A 248 -19.96 0.02 -20.03
N TRP A 249 -19.49 0.30 -18.82
CA TRP A 249 -18.34 -0.37 -18.20
C TRP A 249 -18.63 -0.90 -16.81
N VAL A 250 -18.02 -2.03 -16.48
CA VAL A 250 -17.74 -2.46 -15.10
C VAL A 250 -16.26 -2.23 -14.83
N LEU A 251 -15.95 -1.52 -13.76
CA LEU A 251 -14.58 -1.19 -13.37
C LEU A 251 -14.04 -2.20 -12.36
N LEU A 252 -12.89 -2.82 -12.63
CA LEU A 252 -12.09 -3.54 -11.65
C LEU A 252 -10.84 -2.71 -11.36
N LEU A 253 -10.53 -2.49 -10.09
CA LEU A 253 -9.35 -1.73 -9.70
C LEU A 253 -8.57 -2.43 -8.58
N ALA A 254 -7.27 -2.19 -8.57
CA ALA A 254 -6.38 -2.50 -7.44
C ALA A 254 -5.24 -1.49 -7.42
N HIS A 255 -4.78 -1.09 -6.25
CA HIS A 255 -3.59 -0.23 -6.21
C HIS A 255 -2.30 -1.04 -6.34
N LEU A 256 -1.36 -0.49 -7.10
CA LEU A 256 -0.08 -1.11 -7.41
C LEU A 256 1.07 -0.56 -6.54
N CYS A 257 0.78 0.35 -5.61
CA CYS A 257 1.82 0.92 -4.75
C CYS A 257 1.97 0.16 -3.43
N HIS A 258 3.19 0.05 -2.89
CA HIS A 258 3.60 -0.20 -1.50
C HIS A 258 5.11 -0.50 -1.43
N PRO A 259 5.78 -0.40 -0.26
CA PRO A 259 7.15 -0.87 -0.10
C PRO A 259 7.30 -2.36 -0.44
N ALA A 260 8.46 -2.77 -0.97
CA ALA A 260 8.78 -4.20 -1.05
C ALA A 260 8.91 -4.83 0.35
N PRO A 261 8.41 -6.07 0.58
CA PRO A 261 7.77 -6.91 -0.42
C PRO A 261 6.26 -6.72 -0.56
N SER A 262 5.57 -6.22 0.46
CA SER A 262 4.11 -6.14 0.63
C SER A 262 3.26 -7.01 -0.32
N ALA A 263 3.42 -8.32 -0.20
CA ALA A 263 2.76 -9.31 -1.06
C ALA A 263 1.23 -9.26 -0.91
N ASN A 264 0.75 -9.06 0.33
CA ASN A 264 -0.68 -8.94 0.58
C ASN A 264 -1.21 -7.57 0.17
N ASP A 265 -0.59 -6.49 0.65
CA ASP A 265 -0.99 -5.10 0.46
C ASP A 265 -0.06 -4.38 -0.54
N ASN A 266 -0.32 -4.37 -1.83
CA ASN A 266 -1.47 -4.94 -2.52
C ASN A 266 -1.04 -5.63 -3.81
N ALA A 267 0.10 -6.33 -3.77
CA ALA A 267 0.49 -7.19 -4.88
C ALA A 267 -0.57 -8.29 -5.12
N SER A 268 -1.26 -8.73 -4.07
CA SER A 268 -2.35 -9.70 -4.16
C SER A 268 -3.54 -9.23 -5.00
N GLY A 269 -4.08 -8.04 -4.74
CA GLY A 269 -5.16 -7.46 -5.55
C GLY A 269 -4.70 -7.18 -6.98
N ALA A 270 -3.53 -6.54 -7.13
CA ALA A 270 -2.95 -6.22 -8.43
C ALA A 270 -2.73 -7.46 -9.32
N ALA A 271 -2.17 -8.53 -8.75
CA ALA A 271 -1.97 -9.80 -9.46
C ALA A 271 -3.29 -10.51 -9.78
N THR A 272 -4.27 -10.41 -8.89
CA THR A 272 -5.57 -11.08 -9.07
C THR A 272 -6.34 -10.48 -10.24
N ILE A 273 -6.44 -9.13 -10.31
CA ILE A 273 -7.10 -8.49 -11.46
C ILE A 273 -6.34 -8.70 -12.78
N LEU A 274 -5.01 -8.91 -12.72
CA LEU A 274 -4.18 -9.27 -13.88
C LEU A 274 -4.54 -10.66 -14.40
N GLU A 275 -4.55 -11.67 -13.54
CA GLU A 275 -4.93 -13.03 -13.94
C GLU A 275 -6.40 -13.09 -14.38
N ILE A 276 -7.31 -12.31 -13.79
CA ILE A 276 -8.70 -12.19 -14.25
C ILE A 276 -8.74 -11.69 -15.69
N ALA A 277 -8.03 -10.61 -16.01
CA ALA A 277 -8.02 -10.05 -17.37
C ALA A 277 -7.50 -11.08 -18.40
N ILE A 278 -6.40 -11.75 -18.08
CA ILE A 278 -5.79 -12.80 -18.92
C ILE A 278 -6.77 -13.97 -19.11
N THR A 279 -7.38 -14.45 -18.03
CA THR A 279 -8.33 -15.58 -18.06
C THR A 279 -9.55 -15.27 -18.91
N LEU A 280 -10.17 -14.10 -18.71
CA LEU A 280 -11.36 -13.70 -19.45
C LEU A 280 -11.07 -13.51 -20.93
N LYS A 281 -9.95 -12.87 -21.28
CA LYS A 281 -9.51 -12.67 -22.66
C LYS A 281 -9.33 -14.02 -23.37
N LYS A 282 -8.61 -14.95 -22.77
CA LYS A 282 -8.41 -16.31 -23.30
C LYS A 282 -9.75 -17.03 -23.53
N LEU A 283 -10.65 -17.00 -22.55
CA LEU A 283 -11.95 -17.68 -22.67
C LEU A 283 -12.82 -17.11 -23.80
N ILE A 284 -12.76 -15.80 -24.04
CA ILE A 284 -13.47 -15.14 -25.14
C ILE A 284 -12.88 -15.54 -26.49
N GLU A 285 -11.55 -15.53 -26.63
CA GLU A 285 -10.88 -15.91 -27.87
C GLU A 285 -11.08 -17.38 -28.24
N GLU A 286 -11.14 -18.25 -27.24
CA GLU A 286 -11.47 -19.67 -27.42
C GLU A 286 -12.96 -19.92 -27.70
N GLY A 287 -13.82 -18.88 -27.69
CA GLY A 287 -15.26 -19.00 -27.87
C GLY A 287 -16.01 -19.70 -26.73
N LYS A 288 -15.35 -19.88 -25.58
CA LYS A 288 -15.93 -20.50 -24.38
C LYS A 288 -16.76 -19.52 -23.55
N LEU A 289 -16.43 -18.23 -23.65
CA LEU A 289 -17.15 -17.12 -23.01
C LEU A 289 -17.61 -16.14 -24.09
N GLU A 290 -18.90 -15.79 -24.08
CA GLU A 290 -19.42 -14.76 -24.97
C GLU A 290 -18.86 -13.38 -24.60
N VAL A 291 -18.73 -12.50 -25.60
CA VAL A 291 -18.38 -11.09 -25.37
C VAL A 291 -19.42 -10.48 -24.41
N PRO A 292 -19.00 -9.81 -23.34
CA PRO A 292 -19.94 -9.31 -22.34
C PRO A 292 -20.78 -8.16 -22.92
N LYS A 293 -22.00 -7.98 -22.40
CA LYS A 293 -22.85 -6.84 -22.81
C LYS A 293 -22.16 -5.50 -22.51
N ARG A 294 -21.67 -5.34 -21.27
CA ARG A 294 -20.90 -4.17 -20.81
C ARG A 294 -19.43 -4.53 -20.85
N GLY A 295 -18.58 -3.59 -21.27
CA GLY A 295 -17.14 -3.80 -21.23
C GLY A 295 -16.62 -3.93 -19.80
N ILE A 296 -15.46 -4.55 -19.65
CA ILE A 296 -14.74 -4.64 -18.39
C ILE A 296 -13.48 -3.80 -18.51
N ARG A 297 -13.31 -2.85 -17.59
CA ARG A 297 -12.12 -1.98 -17.53
C ARG A 297 -11.33 -2.30 -16.29
N PHE A 298 -10.04 -2.47 -16.42
CA PHE A 298 -9.12 -2.79 -15.34
C PHE A 298 -8.18 -1.61 -15.12
N LEU A 299 -7.98 -1.21 -13.86
CA LEU A 299 -7.06 -0.15 -13.48
C LEU A 299 -6.08 -0.61 -12.40
N TRP A 300 -4.79 -0.38 -12.64
CA TRP A 300 -3.74 -0.44 -11.63
C TRP A 300 -3.26 0.97 -11.34
N VAL A 301 -3.46 1.42 -10.11
CA VAL A 301 -3.31 2.84 -9.73
C VAL A 301 -2.31 3.01 -8.58
N PRO A 302 -1.62 4.16 -8.46
CA PRO A 302 -1.09 4.59 -7.17
C PRO A 302 -2.30 4.91 -6.28
N GLU A 303 -2.33 4.35 -5.08
CA GLU A 303 -3.53 4.36 -4.23
C GLU A 303 -4.07 5.78 -3.98
N MET A 304 -5.35 5.89 -4.29
CA MET A 304 -6.18 7.08 -4.51
C MET A 304 -5.67 8.06 -5.58
N THR A 305 -4.40 8.46 -5.54
CA THR A 305 -3.82 9.47 -6.44
C THR A 305 -4.06 9.15 -7.92
N GLY A 306 -3.86 7.90 -8.34
CA GLY A 306 -4.10 7.48 -9.72
C GLY A 306 -5.57 7.49 -10.11
N THR A 307 -6.46 7.09 -9.19
CA THR A 307 -7.89 7.10 -9.43
C THR A 307 -8.39 8.52 -9.66
N TYR A 308 -7.95 9.48 -8.83
CA TYR A 308 -8.25 10.90 -9.03
C TYR A 308 -7.74 11.40 -10.39
N ALA A 309 -6.46 11.16 -10.70
CA ALA A 309 -5.87 11.63 -11.94
C ALA A 309 -6.55 11.05 -13.19
N TYR A 310 -6.83 9.75 -13.15
CA TYR A 310 -7.48 9.04 -14.22
C TYR A 310 -8.92 9.51 -14.44
N LEU A 311 -9.74 9.60 -13.38
CA LEU A 311 -11.14 10.01 -13.53
C LEU A 311 -11.28 11.49 -13.89
N ALA A 312 -10.47 12.38 -13.29
CA ALA A 312 -10.46 13.80 -13.64
C ALA A 312 -10.04 14.04 -15.10
N SER A 313 -9.20 13.18 -15.66
CA SER A 313 -8.79 13.25 -17.08
C SER A 313 -9.77 12.55 -18.03
N ASN A 314 -10.76 11.82 -17.50
CA ASN A 314 -11.70 11.01 -18.26
C ASN A 314 -13.14 11.18 -17.75
N GLU A 315 -13.57 12.41 -17.45
CA GLU A 315 -14.88 12.67 -16.81
C GLU A 315 -16.06 12.11 -17.62
N GLY A 316 -15.96 12.10 -18.96
CA GLY A 316 -16.97 11.52 -19.84
C GLY A 316 -17.16 10.00 -19.70
N LEU A 317 -16.22 9.29 -19.06
CA LEU A 317 -16.33 7.87 -18.76
C LEU A 317 -17.22 7.61 -17.52
N ILE A 318 -17.23 8.52 -16.56
CA ILE A 318 -17.90 8.36 -15.25
C ILE A 318 -19.37 7.94 -15.40
N PRO A 319 -20.22 8.64 -16.19
CA PRO A 319 -21.62 8.26 -16.34
C PRO A 319 -21.84 6.91 -17.06
N LYS A 320 -20.79 6.33 -17.67
CA LYS A 320 -20.83 5.03 -18.34
C LYS A 320 -20.39 3.88 -17.44
N ILE A 321 -19.83 4.15 -16.26
CA ILE A 321 -19.42 3.12 -15.30
C ILE A 321 -20.64 2.73 -14.46
N GLY A 322 -21.16 1.52 -14.70
CA GLY A 322 -22.33 1.02 -13.99
C GLY A 322 -22.03 0.42 -12.62
N ALA A 323 -20.80 -0.05 -12.40
CA ALA A 323 -20.33 -0.62 -11.13
C ALA A 323 -18.80 -0.61 -11.06
N GLY A 324 -18.27 -0.61 -9.84
CA GLY A 324 -16.84 -0.74 -9.57
C GLY A 324 -16.56 -1.79 -8.49
N LEU A 325 -15.47 -2.54 -8.64
CA LEU A 325 -14.98 -3.52 -7.68
C LEU A 325 -13.50 -3.27 -7.42
N ASN A 326 -13.14 -2.95 -6.18
CA ASN A 326 -11.76 -2.81 -5.74
C ASN A 326 -11.27 -4.10 -5.08
N LEU A 327 -10.10 -4.59 -5.50
CA LEU A 327 -9.43 -5.73 -4.87
C LEU A 327 -8.26 -5.20 -4.05
N ASP A 328 -8.43 -5.23 -2.74
CA ASP A 328 -7.41 -4.88 -1.77
C ASP A 328 -7.16 -6.05 -0.82
N MET A 329 -5.89 -6.38 -0.61
CA MET A 329 -5.48 -7.40 0.37
C MET A 329 -6.17 -8.78 0.22
N VAL A 330 -6.47 -9.20 -1.01
CA VAL A 330 -7.23 -10.44 -1.30
C VAL A 330 -6.40 -11.74 -1.25
N GLY A 331 -5.13 -11.67 -0.86
CA GLY A 331 -4.19 -12.80 -0.90
C GLY A 331 -3.84 -13.42 0.46
N GLN A 332 -4.47 -12.98 1.55
CA GLN A 332 -4.14 -13.47 2.89
C GLN A 332 -4.46 -14.96 3.07
N ASN A 333 -3.56 -15.69 3.73
CA ASN A 333 -3.88 -17.02 4.25
C ASN A 333 -4.66 -16.84 5.56
N GLN A 334 -5.96 -17.14 5.53
CA GLN A 334 -6.84 -16.94 6.67
C GLN A 334 -6.41 -17.73 7.90
N GLU A 335 -5.95 -18.98 7.74
CA GLU A 335 -5.51 -19.82 8.86
C GLU A 335 -4.25 -19.27 9.54
N LEU A 336 -3.30 -18.76 8.77
CA LEU A 336 -2.09 -18.16 9.33
C LEU A 336 -2.35 -16.79 9.95
N CYS A 337 -3.27 -16.00 9.38
CA CYS A 337 -3.50 -14.62 9.76
C CYS A 337 -4.70 -14.42 10.71
N GLY A 338 -5.52 -15.45 10.92
CA GLY A 338 -6.81 -15.31 11.60
C GLY A 338 -7.80 -14.39 10.85
N SER A 339 -7.59 -14.15 9.56
CA SER A 339 -8.32 -13.12 8.81
C SER A 339 -9.65 -13.60 8.23
N VAL A 340 -10.41 -12.64 7.72
CA VAL A 340 -11.74 -12.78 7.12
C VAL A 340 -11.75 -12.00 5.81
N LEU A 341 -12.31 -12.58 4.74
CA LEU A 341 -12.53 -11.85 3.49
C LEU A 341 -13.68 -10.86 3.70
N LEU A 342 -13.41 -9.56 3.56
CA LEU A 342 -14.41 -8.53 3.75
C LEU A 342 -15.02 -8.11 2.42
N VAL A 343 -16.35 -7.93 2.41
CA VAL A 343 -17.06 -7.21 1.36
C VAL A 343 -17.50 -5.87 1.91
N GLU A 344 -16.80 -4.82 1.48
CA GLU A 344 -17.10 -3.46 1.91
C GLU A 344 -18.09 -2.79 0.95
N SER A 345 -19.19 -2.29 1.50
CA SER A 345 -20.14 -1.45 0.77
C SER A 345 -19.60 -0.03 0.60
N PRO A 346 -20.00 0.74 -0.43
CA PRO A 346 -19.73 2.17 -0.47
C PRO A 346 -20.52 2.88 0.65
N PRO A 347 -20.11 4.11 1.04
CA PRO A 347 -20.86 4.89 2.02
C PRO A 347 -22.28 5.18 1.52
N ALA A 348 -23.22 5.35 2.46
CA ALA A 348 -24.64 5.58 2.13
C ALA A 348 -24.88 6.82 1.24
N ALA A 349 -23.94 7.77 1.21
CA ALA A 349 -23.97 8.94 0.33
C ALA A 349 -23.77 8.59 -1.17
N THR A 350 -23.22 7.42 -1.47
CA THR A 350 -22.97 6.93 -2.84
C THR A 350 -23.55 5.51 -2.99
N PRO A 351 -24.89 5.37 -3.01
CA PRO A 351 -25.54 4.06 -3.03
C PRO A 351 -25.21 3.32 -4.33
N SER A 352 -25.01 2.01 -4.22
CA SER A 352 -24.75 1.12 -5.35
C SER A 352 -25.46 -0.21 -5.16
N PHE A 353 -25.88 -0.84 -6.27
CA PHE A 353 -26.38 -2.20 -6.25
C PHE A 353 -25.24 -3.25 -6.19
N ALA A 354 -24.00 -2.83 -6.45
CA ALA A 354 -22.85 -3.73 -6.58
C ALA A 354 -22.55 -4.58 -5.33
N PRO A 355 -22.63 -4.06 -4.09
CA PRO A 355 -22.39 -4.87 -2.89
C PRO A 355 -23.40 -6.02 -2.76
N PHE A 356 -24.69 -5.75 -2.99
CA PHE A 356 -25.73 -6.80 -2.93
C PHE A 356 -25.49 -7.91 -3.97
N VAL A 357 -25.03 -7.53 -5.17
CA VAL A 357 -24.66 -8.52 -6.19
C VAL A 357 -23.42 -9.32 -5.75
N LEU A 358 -22.43 -8.67 -5.14
CA LEU A 358 -21.22 -9.33 -4.68
C LEU A 358 -21.49 -10.30 -3.52
N GLU A 359 -22.32 -9.90 -2.56
CA GLU A 359 -22.77 -10.75 -1.46
C GLU A 359 -23.51 -11.98 -1.99
N TRP A 360 -24.47 -11.79 -2.91
CA TRP A 360 -25.17 -12.90 -3.55
C TRP A 360 -24.22 -13.84 -4.33
N LEU A 361 -23.22 -13.28 -5.02
CA LEU A 361 -22.20 -14.08 -5.70
C LEU A 361 -21.34 -14.87 -4.70
N LEU A 362 -20.98 -14.29 -3.56
CA LEU A 362 -20.24 -15.01 -2.51
C LEU A 362 -21.04 -16.15 -1.91
N GLU A 363 -22.35 -15.97 -1.70
CA GLU A 363 -23.23 -17.06 -1.25
C GLU A 363 -23.24 -18.21 -2.26
N GLU A 364 -23.33 -17.93 -3.56
CA GLU A 364 -23.32 -18.96 -4.60
C GLU A 364 -21.95 -19.62 -4.81
N ILE A 365 -20.87 -18.85 -4.73
CA ILE A 365 -19.49 -19.34 -4.89
C ILE A 365 -19.03 -20.13 -3.65
N GLY A 366 -19.46 -19.68 -2.47
CA GLY A 366 -19.08 -20.22 -1.17
C GLY A 366 -19.68 -21.57 -0.84
N VAL A 367 -20.55 -22.16 -1.68
CA VAL A 367 -21.03 -23.53 -1.47
C VAL A 367 -19.96 -24.55 -1.90
N GLU A 368 -18.89 -24.67 -1.10
CA GLU A 368 -17.75 -25.55 -1.39
C GLU A 368 -17.93 -26.95 -0.78
N ALA A 369 -18.53 -27.03 0.41
CA ALA A 369 -18.85 -28.29 1.07
C ALA A 369 -20.36 -28.48 1.17
N LYS A 370 -20.84 -29.71 0.97
CA LYS A 370 -22.26 -30.07 1.15
C LYS A 370 -22.53 -30.41 2.60
N ALA A 371 -23.70 -30.03 3.10
CA ALA A 371 -24.17 -30.51 4.38
C ALA A 371 -24.38 -32.03 4.35
N PHE A 372 -24.23 -32.69 5.51
CA PHE A 372 -24.42 -34.15 5.63
C PHE A 372 -25.81 -34.60 5.16
N SER A 373 -26.84 -33.76 5.35
CA SER A 373 -28.20 -33.99 4.87
C SER A 373 -28.36 -33.97 3.34
N GLY A 374 -27.32 -33.57 2.60
CA GLY A 374 -27.37 -33.31 1.16
C GLY A 374 -28.15 -32.04 0.78
N VAL A 375 -28.73 -31.32 1.77
CA VAL A 375 -29.49 -30.08 1.59
C VAL A 375 -28.63 -28.90 2.01
N GLY A 376 -28.28 -28.05 1.05
CA GLY A 376 -27.44 -26.87 1.26
C GLY A 376 -25.94 -27.19 1.30
N GLY A 377 -25.15 -26.15 1.55
CA GLY A 377 -23.72 -26.25 1.74
C GLY A 377 -23.16 -25.01 2.40
N PHE A 378 -21.86 -25.02 2.66
CA PHE A 378 -21.18 -24.01 3.47
C PHE A 378 -19.78 -23.71 2.92
N PRO A 379 -19.26 -22.49 3.16
CA PRO A 379 -17.93 -22.08 2.76
C PRO A 379 -16.86 -22.76 3.61
N LEU A 380 -15.72 -23.04 2.99
CA LEU A 380 -14.51 -23.48 3.70
C LEU A 380 -13.56 -22.33 4.01
N PHE A 381 -13.95 -21.09 3.70
CA PHE A 381 -13.25 -19.86 4.03
C PHE A 381 -14.16 -18.91 4.83
N ARG A 382 -13.55 -18.03 5.62
CA ARG A 382 -14.24 -16.99 6.39
C ARG A 382 -14.51 -15.78 5.52
N TYR A 383 -15.74 -15.28 5.49
CA TYR A 383 -16.05 -13.98 4.89
C TYR A 383 -17.09 -13.23 5.73
N SER A 384 -17.14 -11.92 5.58
CA SER A 384 -18.15 -11.07 6.20
C SER A 384 -18.47 -9.88 5.31
N PRO A 385 -19.76 -9.53 5.11
CA PRO A 385 -20.11 -8.20 4.67
C PRO A 385 -19.71 -7.19 5.77
N SER A 386 -19.29 -6.00 5.36
CA SER A 386 -18.96 -4.89 6.24
C SER A 386 -19.53 -3.58 5.66
N PRO A 387 -20.23 -2.76 6.46
CA PRO A 387 -20.56 -1.41 6.03
C PRO A 387 -19.28 -0.55 5.96
N PHE A 388 -19.34 0.52 5.17
CA PHE A 388 -18.36 1.60 5.20
C PHE A 388 -18.43 2.40 6.51
#